data_AF-A0A8S0FPQ3-F1
#
_entry.id   AF-A0A8S0FPQ3-F1
#
_cell.length_a   1.000
_cell.length_b   1.000
_cell.length_c   1.000
_cell.angle_alpha   90.00
_cell.angle_beta   90.00
_cell.angle_gamma   90.00
#
_symmetry.space_group_name_H-M   'P 1'
#
loop_
_entity.id
_entity.type
_entity.pdbx_description
1 polymer ?
#
loop_
_entity_poly.entity_id
_entity_poly.type
_entity_poly.pdbx_seq_one_letter_code
_entity_poly.pdbx_strand_id
1 'polypeptide(L)'
;MLPPSAAAARLEAFASANTEMVQATRTVVFSRGQQLQREIAERGQYFGWQSLVLFLVSLVMVLLFTRMIIGPVKNIERMINRLGEGRSLGNSVSFSGPSELRSVGQRILWLSERLSWLESQRHQFLRHLSHELKTPLASMREGTELLADQVVGPLTPEQKEVVSILKKPMTT
;
A
#
# COMPACT_ATOMS: atom_id res chain seq x y z
N MET A 1 59.76 12.67 80.81
CA MET A 1 60.19 11.94 79.60
C MET A 1 59.79 10.48 79.78
N LEU A 2 58.90 9.94 78.94
CA LEU A 2 58.64 8.49 78.97
C LEU A 2 59.90 7.74 78.50
N PRO A 3 60.22 6.56 79.07
CA PRO A 3 61.37 5.77 78.63
C PRO A 3 61.20 5.34 77.16
N PRO A 4 62.26 5.38 76.35
CA PRO A 4 62.20 5.17 74.90
C PRO A 4 61.65 3.79 74.49
N SER A 5 61.81 2.77 75.33
CA SER A 5 61.27 1.42 75.11
C SER A 5 59.74 1.34 75.14
N ALA A 6 59.08 2.15 75.98
CA ALA A 6 57.62 2.17 76.09
C ALA A 6 56.96 2.88 74.89
N ALA A 7 57.64 3.87 74.32
CA ALA A 7 57.18 4.55 73.10
C ALA A 7 57.30 3.63 71.87
N ALA A 8 58.39 2.88 71.75
CA ALA A 8 58.60 1.90 70.67
C ALA A 8 57.55 0.79 70.68
N ALA A 9 57.26 0.20 71.85
CA ALA A 9 56.25 -0.85 71.98
C ALA A 9 54.84 -0.37 71.61
N ARG A 10 54.48 0.88 71.96
CA ARG A 10 53.20 1.48 71.57
C ARG A 10 53.11 1.73 70.07
N LEU A 11 54.22 2.08 69.42
CA LEU A 11 54.27 2.29 67.98
C LEU A 11 54.13 0.96 67.21
N GLU A 12 54.77 -0.12 67.68
CA GLU A 12 54.60 -1.46 67.11
C GLU A 12 53.17 -1.99 67.28
N ALA A 13 52.57 -1.78 68.45
CA ALA A 13 51.17 -2.13 68.69
C ALA A 13 50.22 -1.34 67.77
N PHE A 14 50.49 -0.05 67.55
CA PHE A 14 49.72 0.76 66.61
C PHE A 14 49.93 0.34 65.15
N ALA A 15 51.17 0.05 64.74
CA ALA A 15 51.50 -0.37 63.39
C ALA A 15 50.87 -1.74 63.04
N SER A 16 50.89 -2.68 63.98
CA SER A 16 50.23 -3.98 63.82
C SER A 16 48.71 -3.85 63.74
N ALA A 17 48.09 -3.08 64.63
CA ALA A 17 46.65 -2.81 64.60
C ALA A 17 46.21 -2.10 63.30
N ASN A 18 46.99 -1.13 62.81
CA ASN A 18 46.70 -0.47 61.53
C ASN A 18 46.84 -1.44 60.34
N THR A 19 47.83 -2.33 60.37
CA THR A 19 48.01 -3.36 59.33
C THR A 19 46.83 -4.34 59.32
N GLU A 20 46.37 -4.78 60.49
CA GLU A 20 45.21 -5.66 60.64
C GLU A 20 43.93 -4.98 60.13
N MET A 21 43.70 -3.71 60.50
CA MET A 21 42.56 -2.93 60.02
C MET A 21 42.57 -2.76 58.49
N VAL A 22 43.74 -2.47 57.90
CA VAL A 22 43.88 -2.35 56.44
C VAL A 22 43.61 -3.69 55.75
N GLN A 23 44.10 -4.80 56.30
CA GLN A 23 43.84 -6.13 55.76
C GLN A 23 42.35 -6.49 55.86
N ALA A 24 41.73 -6.31 57.03
CA ALA A 24 40.31 -6.55 57.26
C ALA A 24 39.45 -5.73 56.28
N THR A 25 39.78 -4.45 56.09
CA THR A 25 39.11 -3.56 55.14
C THR A 25 39.25 -4.07 53.70
N ARG A 26 40.45 -4.49 53.28
CA ARG A 26 40.69 -5.05 51.93
C ARG A 26 39.85 -6.31 51.69
N THR A 27 39.75 -7.22 52.65
CA THR A 27 38.90 -8.43 52.53
C THR A 27 37.41 -8.10 52.46
N VAL A 28 36.92 -7.16 53.27
CA VAL A 28 35.51 -6.76 53.24
C VAL A 28 35.17 -6.06 51.91
N VAL A 29 36.05 -5.17 51.43
CA VAL A 29 35.88 -4.51 50.13
C VAL A 29 35.90 -5.53 48.98
N PHE A 30 36.83 -6.47 49.00
CA PHE A 30 36.95 -7.50 47.96
C PHE A 30 35.73 -8.43 47.93
N SER A 31 35.28 -8.92 49.09
CA SER A 31 34.09 -9.78 49.18
C SER A 31 32.81 -9.07 48.76
N ARG A 32 32.61 -7.80 49.17
CA ARG A 32 31.48 -6.98 48.69
C ARG A 32 31.54 -6.71 47.19
N GLY A 33 32.73 -6.47 46.66
CA GLY A 33 32.95 -6.30 45.21
C GLY A 33 32.53 -7.54 44.43
N GLN A 34 32.92 -8.73 44.89
CA GLN A 34 32.53 -9.99 44.27
C GLN A 34 31.03 -10.29 44.38
N GLN A 35 30.40 -9.98 45.53
CA GLN A 35 28.96 -10.14 45.71
C GLN A 35 28.18 -9.26 44.73
N LEU A 36 28.55 -7.97 44.64
CA LEU A 36 27.91 -7.04 43.72
C LEU A 36 28.06 -7.48 42.25
N GLN A 37 29.24 -7.97 41.86
CA GLN A 37 29.45 -8.49 40.51
C GLN A 37 28.57 -9.71 40.21
N ARG A 38 28.38 -10.63 41.16
CA ARG A 38 27.48 -11.79 40.99
C ARG A 38 26.03 -11.38 40.86
N GLU A 39 25.56 -10.45 41.70
CA GLU A 39 24.20 -9.92 41.60
C GLU A 39 23.96 -9.21 40.26
N ILE A 40 24.94 -8.45 39.76
CA ILE A 40 24.85 -7.80 38.45
C ILE A 40 24.85 -8.84 37.32
N ALA A 41 25.68 -9.88 37.40
CA ALA A 41 25.73 -10.93 36.39
C ALA A 41 24.41 -11.72 36.32
N GLU A 42 23.86 -12.10 37.47
CA GLU A 42 22.57 -12.80 37.55
C GLU A 42 21.43 -11.92 37.04
N ARG A 43 21.36 -10.65 37.46
CA ARG A 43 20.36 -9.70 36.94
C ARG A 43 20.52 -9.43 35.45
N GLY A 44 21.76 -9.31 34.97
CA GLY A 44 22.08 -9.07 33.56
C GLY A 44 21.54 -10.16 32.63
N GLN A 45 21.58 -11.42 33.06
CA GLN A 45 21.04 -12.53 32.29
C GLN A 45 19.51 -12.45 32.13
N TYR A 46 18.78 -12.09 33.20
CA TYR A 46 17.33 -11.87 33.13
C TYR A 46 16.98 -10.73 32.17
N PHE A 47 17.68 -9.59 32.26
CA PHE A 47 17.48 -8.47 31.34
C PHE A 47 17.78 -8.86 29.88
N GLY A 48 18.86 -9.62 29.65
CA GLY A 48 19.23 -10.07 28.30
C GLY A 48 18.15 -10.92 27.63
N TRP A 49 17.57 -11.88 28.36
CA TRP A 49 16.48 -12.71 27.82
C TRP A 49 15.20 -11.91 27.58
N GLN A 50 14.83 -11.00 28.49
CA GLN A 50 13.67 -10.12 28.29
C GLN A 50 13.81 -9.25 27.05
N SER A 51 14.98 -8.63 26.84
CA SER A 51 15.27 -7.85 25.63
C SER A 51 15.23 -8.71 24.37
N LEU A 52 15.75 -9.94 24.43
CA LEU A 52 15.71 -10.88 23.31
C LEU A 52 14.27 -11.26 22.95
N VAL A 53 13.44 -11.59 23.94
CA VAL A 53 12.03 -11.93 23.72
C VAL A 53 11.29 -10.73 23.12
N LEU A 54 11.47 -9.53 23.66
CA LEU A 54 10.85 -8.32 23.12
C LEU A 54 11.29 -8.02 21.69
N PHE A 55 12.58 -8.22 21.38
CA PHE A 55 13.10 -8.08 20.03
C PHE A 55 12.45 -9.07 19.07
N LEU A 56 12.36 -10.35 19.45
CA LEU A 56 11.73 -11.39 18.62
C LEU A 56 10.23 -11.13 18.42
N VAL A 57 9.50 -10.74 19.47
CA VAL A 57 8.08 -10.40 19.37
C VAL A 57 7.88 -9.19 18.46
N SER A 58 8.72 -8.16 18.58
CA SER A 58 8.69 -6.99 17.69
C SER A 58 8.95 -7.39 16.24
N LEU A 59 9.96 -8.24 15.99
CA LEU A 59 10.29 -8.72 14.65
C LEU A 59 9.12 -9.50 14.04
N VAL A 60 8.50 -10.40 14.80
CA VAL A 60 7.31 -11.15 14.38
C VAL A 60 6.15 -10.20 14.08
N MET A 61 5.89 -9.21 14.94
CA MET A 61 4.86 -8.20 14.70
C MET A 61 5.09 -7.43 13.40
N VAL A 62 6.31 -6.97 13.14
CA VAL A 62 6.65 -6.25 11.90
C VAL A 62 6.41 -7.14 10.68
N LEU A 63 6.82 -8.41 10.72
CA LEU A 63 6.60 -9.35 9.63
C LEU A 63 5.11 -9.66 9.41
N LEU A 64 4.34 -9.80 10.49
CA LEU A 64 2.89 -10.00 10.44
C LEU A 64 2.19 -8.78 9.82
N PHE A 65 2.45 -7.57 10.32
CA PHE A 65 1.87 -6.34 9.76
C PHE A 65 2.27 -6.11 8.30
N THR A 66 3.53 -6.38 7.96
CA THR A 66 4.01 -6.28 6.58
C THR A 66 3.21 -7.21 5.66
N ARG A 67 3.03 -8.47 6.04
CA ARG A 67 2.24 -9.42 5.23
C ARG A 67 0.74 -9.12 5.24
N MET A 68 0.20 -8.65 6.36
CA MET A 68 -1.24 -8.40 6.52
C MET A 68 -1.70 -7.10 5.83
N ILE A 69 -0.85 -6.07 5.75
CA ILE A 69 -1.22 -4.76 5.20
C ILE A 69 -0.59 -4.54 3.82
N ILE A 70 0.74 -4.60 3.72
CA ILE A 70 1.46 -4.18 2.50
C ILE A 70 1.14 -5.10 1.32
N GLY A 71 1.02 -6.41 1.56
CA GLY A 71 0.64 -7.37 0.53
C GLY A 71 -0.72 -7.04 -0.12
N PRO A 72 -1.81 -6.95 0.66
CA PRO A 72 -3.12 -6.55 0.14
C PRO A 72 -3.17 -5.16 -0.51
N VAL A 73 -2.44 -4.17 0.02
CA VAL A 73 -2.36 -2.83 -0.60
C VAL A 73 -1.78 -2.90 -2.02
N LYS A 74 -0.69 -3.66 -2.21
CA LYS A 74 -0.12 -3.89 -3.56
C LYS A 74 -1.07 -4.63 -4.50
N ASN A 75 -1.99 -5.45 -3.97
CA ASN A 75 -3.01 -6.09 -4.78
C ASN A 75 -4.03 -5.07 -5.30
N ILE A 76 -4.48 -4.16 -4.42
CA ILE A 76 -5.39 -3.07 -4.79
C ILE A 76 -4.76 -2.18 -5.86
N GLU A 77 -3.49 -1.81 -5.72
CA GLU A 77 -2.75 -1.03 -6.73
C GLU A 77 -2.76 -1.72 -8.10
N ARG A 78 -2.48 -3.04 -8.12
CA ARG A 78 -2.54 -3.82 -9.36
C ARG A 78 -3.95 -3.88 -9.96
N MET A 79 -4.99 -3.92 -9.14
CA MET A 79 -6.38 -3.84 -9.62
C MET A 79 -6.65 -2.50 -10.29
N ILE A 80 -6.27 -1.39 -9.64
CA ILE A 80 -6.47 -0.04 -10.18
C ILE A 80 -5.75 0.13 -11.51
N ASN A 81 -4.49 -0.31 -11.61
CA ASN A 81 -3.72 -0.22 -12.85
C ASN A 81 -4.37 -1.06 -13.97
N ARG A 82 -4.82 -2.28 -13.68
CA ARG A 82 -5.54 -3.11 -14.64
C ARG A 82 -6.83 -2.47 -15.13
N LEU A 83 -7.60 -1.87 -14.22
CA LEU A 83 -8.82 -1.15 -14.56
C LEU A 83 -8.52 0.06 -15.46
N GLY A 84 -7.45 0.81 -15.16
CA GLY A 84 -6.99 1.94 -15.98
C GLY A 84 -6.53 1.55 -17.39
N GLU A 85 -6.00 0.33 -17.56
CA GLU A 85 -5.65 -0.25 -18.86
C GLU A 85 -6.85 -0.86 -19.61
N GLY A 86 -8.07 -0.79 -19.05
CA GLY A 86 -9.27 -1.43 -19.63
C GLY A 86 -9.27 -2.95 -19.56
N ARG A 87 -8.40 -3.55 -18.72
CA ARG A 87 -8.34 -5.01 -18.55
C ARG A 87 -9.36 -5.46 -17.50
N SER A 88 -10.04 -6.57 -17.78
CA SER A 88 -10.96 -7.18 -16.82
C SER A 88 -10.23 -7.60 -15.54
N LEU A 89 -10.78 -7.26 -14.37
CA LEU A 89 -10.22 -7.63 -13.07
C LEU A 89 -10.29 -9.14 -12.77
N GLY A 90 -11.17 -9.88 -13.46
CA GLY A 90 -11.34 -11.33 -13.31
C GLY A 90 -11.97 -11.75 -11.97
N ASN A 91 -12.51 -12.96 -11.92
CA ASN A 91 -13.28 -13.45 -10.76
C ASN A 91 -12.41 -13.98 -9.60
N SER A 92 -11.08 -13.95 -9.72
CA SER A 92 -10.14 -14.58 -8.79
C SER A 92 -9.38 -13.58 -7.92
N VAL A 93 -9.98 -12.44 -7.58
CA VAL A 93 -9.40 -11.51 -6.59
C VAL A 93 -9.77 -12.03 -5.20
N SER A 94 -8.90 -12.86 -4.62
CA SER A 94 -9.02 -13.22 -3.21
C SER A 94 -8.79 -11.99 -2.35
N PHE A 95 -9.86 -11.50 -1.71
CA PHE A 95 -9.81 -10.38 -0.77
C PHE A 95 -9.17 -10.81 0.56
N SER A 96 -7.85 -10.94 0.56
CA SER A 96 -7.04 -11.19 1.75
C SER A 96 -6.63 -9.86 2.39
N GLY A 97 -6.68 -9.76 3.72
CA GLY A 97 -6.29 -8.55 4.47
C GLY A 97 -7.35 -8.11 5.50
N PRO A 98 -7.11 -6.98 6.20
CA PRO A 98 -8.07 -6.35 7.11
C PRO A 98 -9.41 -6.02 6.44
N SER A 99 -10.47 -5.90 7.23
CA SER A 99 -11.84 -5.57 6.77
C SER A 99 -11.89 -4.35 5.87
N GLU A 100 -11.09 -3.33 6.19
CA GLU A 100 -11.05 -2.05 5.49
C GLU A 100 -10.54 -2.23 4.06
N LEU A 101 -9.45 -2.99 3.89
CA LEU A 101 -8.87 -3.26 2.57
C LEU A 101 -9.76 -4.17 1.73
N ARG A 102 -10.46 -5.14 2.36
CA ARG A 102 -11.46 -5.96 1.66
C ARG A 102 -12.61 -5.09 1.12
N SER A 103 -13.11 -4.16 1.93
CA SER A 103 -14.17 -3.23 1.53
C SER A 103 -13.75 -2.35 0.34
N VAL A 104 -12.52 -1.83 0.36
CA VAL A 104 -11.97 -1.06 -0.78
C VAL A 104 -11.89 -1.93 -2.04
N GLY A 105 -11.38 -3.15 -1.93
CA GLY A 105 -11.31 -4.09 -3.05
C GLY A 105 -12.69 -4.39 -3.66
N GLN A 106 -13.71 -4.60 -2.83
CA GLN A 106 -15.09 -4.80 -3.28
C GLN A 106 -15.65 -3.57 -4.02
N ARG A 107 -15.37 -2.37 -3.53
CA ARG A 107 -15.78 -1.11 -4.20
C ARG A 107 -15.14 -0.95 -5.57
N ILE A 108 -13.87 -1.33 -5.71
CA ILE A 108 -13.16 -1.30 -7.00
C ILE A 108 -13.77 -2.31 -7.98
N LEU A 109 -14.10 -3.50 -7.51
CA LEU A 109 -14.76 -4.51 -8.34
C LEU A 109 -16.13 -4.01 -8.85
N TRP A 110 -16.95 -3.48 -7.94
CA TRP A 110 -18.23 -2.87 -8.31
C TRP A 110 -18.07 -1.74 -9.32
N LEU A 111 -17.06 -0.88 -9.15
CA LEU A 111 -16.77 0.20 -10.08
C LEU A 111 -16.39 -0.32 -11.47
N SER A 112 -15.58 -1.39 -11.53
CA SER A 112 -15.18 -2.04 -12.78
C SER A 112 -16.38 -2.61 -13.53
N GLU A 113 -17.28 -3.30 -12.83
CA GLU A 113 -18.51 -3.83 -13.43
C GLU A 113 -19.41 -2.71 -13.93
N ARG A 114 -19.57 -1.65 -13.14
CA ARG A 114 -20.37 -0.48 -13.49
C ARG A 114 -19.82 0.22 -14.74
N LEU A 115 -18.50 0.36 -14.84
CA LEU A 115 -17.85 0.97 -16.00
C LEU A 115 -18.05 0.13 -17.26
N SER A 116 -17.85 -1.19 -17.18
CA SER A 116 -18.09 -2.10 -18.30
C SER A 116 -19.55 -2.07 -18.78
N TRP A 117 -20.50 -2.00 -17.83
CA TRP A 117 -21.91 -1.86 -18.17
C TRP A 117 -22.20 -0.54 -18.90
N LEU A 118 -21.66 0.59 -18.44
CA LEU A 118 -21.82 1.89 -19.10
C LEU A 118 -21.24 1.90 -20.51
N GLU A 119 -20.07 1.27 -20.71
CA GLU A 119 -19.44 1.16 -22.02
C GLU A 119 -20.29 0.32 -22.99
N SER A 120 -20.85 -0.79 -22.52
CA SER A 120 -21.79 -1.61 -23.29
C SER A 120 -23.03 -0.81 -23.70
N GLN A 121 -23.62 -0.03 -22.78
CA GLN A 121 -24.76 0.83 -23.08
C GLN A 121 -24.43 1.90 -24.11
N ARG A 122 -23.25 2.53 -24.02
CA ARG A 122 -22.78 3.49 -25.03
C ARG A 122 -22.69 2.85 -26.41
N HIS A 123 -22.10 1.67 -26.52
CA HIS A 123 -22.00 0.95 -27.80
C HIS A 123 -23.36 0.59 -28.38
N GLN A 124 -24.29 0.12 -27.55
CA GLN A 124 -25.65 -0.20 -27.96
C GLN A 124 -26.38 1.05 -28.47
N PHE A 125 -26.28 2.17 -27.76
CA PHE A 125 -26.87 3.44 -28.15
C PHE A 125 -26.34 3.94 -29.50
N LEU A 126 -25.03 3.94 -29.71
CA LEU A 126 -24.42 4.35 -30.97
C LEU A 126 -24.82 3.46 -32.15
N ARG A 127 -24.92 2.14 -31.92
CA ARG A 127 -25.41 1.20 -32.93
C ARG A 127 -26.87 1.48 -33.28
N HIS A 128 -27.71 1.69 -32.27
CA HIS A 128 -29.13 1.99 -32.46
C HIS A 128 -29.32 3.29 -33.26
N LEU A 129 -28.64 4.37 -32.87
CA LEU A 129 -28.67 5.63 -33.62
C LEU A 129 -28.20 5.47 -35.07
N SER A 130 -27.17 4.66 -35.31
CA SER A 130 -26.68 4.41 -36.67
C SER A 130 -27.73 3.69 -37.52
N HIS A 131 -28.49 2.77 -36.96
CA HIS A 131 -29.60 2.10 -37.67
C HIS A 131 -30.78 3.06 -37.91
N GLU A 132 -31.19 3.80 -36.89
CA GLU A 132 -32.28 4.78 -36.96
C GLU A 132 -32.00 5.90 -37.96
N LEU A 133 -30.74 6.31 -38.14
CA LEU A 133 -30.35 7.35 -39.11
C LEU A 133 -30.16 6.81 -40.52
N LYS A 134 -29.80 5.53 -40.69
CA LYS A 134 -29.57 4.94 -42.01
C LYS A 134 -30.84 4.95 -42.87
N THR A 135 -31.99 4.64 -42.28
CA THR A 135 -33.29 4.62 -42.97
C THR A 135 -33.71 6.01 -43.50
N PRO A 136 -33.81 7.08 -42.68
CA PRO A 136 -34.19 8.40 -43.18
C PRO A 136 -33.15 8.97 -44.16
N LEU A 137 -31.85 8.71 -43.97
CA LEU A 137 -30.83 9.12 -44.93
C LEU A 137 -30.96 8.39 -46.28
N ALA A 138 -31.28 7.09 -46.25
CA ALA A 138 -31.56 6.33 -47.47
C ALA A 138 -32.80 6.88 -48.19
N SER A 139 -33.88 7.15 -47.46
CA SER A 139 -35.09 7.76 -48.03
C SER A 139 -34.83 9.15 -48.61
N MET A 140 -34.02 9.99 -47.94
CA MET A 140 -33.64 11.30 -48.49
C MET A 140 -32.83 11.17 -49.77
N ARG A 141 -31.89 10.21 -49.81
CA ARG A 141 -31.08 9.94 -51.00
C ARG A 141 -31.90 9.39 -52.16
N GLU A 142 -32.82 8.47 -51.90
CA GLU A 142 -33.73 7.93 -52.91
C GLU A 142 -34.66 9.02 -53.46
N GLY A 143 -35.19 9.88 -52.59
CA GLY A 143 -35.98 11.04 -52.99
C GLY A 143 -35.21 12.02 -53.89
N THR A 144 -33.93 12.29 -53.59
CA THR A 144 -33.09 13.14 -54.44
C THR A 144 -32.70 12.48 -55.76
N GLU A 145 -32.54 11.15 -55.80
CA GLU A 145 -32.35 10.38 -57.04
C GLU A 145 -33.61 10.44 -57.93
N LEU A 146 -34.81 10.21 -57.37
CA LEU A 146 -36.08 10.31 -58.11
C LEU A 146 -36.34 11.72 -58.66
N LEU A 147 -35.96 12.76 -57.91
CA LEU A 147 -35.99 14.15 -58.39
C LEU A 147 -34.99 14.36 -59.54
N ALA A 148 -33.76 13.86 -59.40
CA ALA A 148 -32.72 14.01 -60.43
C ALA A 148 -33.10 13.32 -61.76
N ASP A 149 -33.72 12.15 -61.65
CA ASP A 149 -34.16 11.35 -62.80
C ASP A 149 -35.47 11.89 -63.41
N GLN A 150 -36.03 12.98 -62.86
CA GLN A 150 -37.26 13.64 -63.33
C GLN A 150 -38.48 12.70 -63.40
N VAL A 151 -38.47 11.60 -62.62
CA VAL A 151 -39.55 10.61 -62.57
C VAL A 151 -40.85 11.22 -62.05
N VAL A 152 -40.74 12.23 -61.18
CA VAL A 152 -41.87 12.96 -60.59
C VAL A 152 -42.29 14.20 -61.39
N GLY A 153 -41.59 14.52 -62.50
CA GLY A 153 -41.86 15.67 -63.36
C GLY A 153 -40.61 16.44 -63.80
N PRO A 154 -40.72 17.34 -64.79
CA PRO A 154 -39.60 18.14 -65.27
C PRO A 154 -39.19 19.21 -64.24
N LEU A 155 -37.88 19.31 -63.98
CA LEU A 155 -37.28 20.31 -63.09
C LEU A 155 -36.95 21.61 -63.82
N THR A 156 -37.14 22.76 -63.16
CA THR A 156 -36.66 24.06 -63.68
C THR A 156 -35.12 24.11 -63.68
N PRO A 157 -34.50 25.03 -64.44
CA PRO A 157 -33.04 25.19 -64.46
C PRO A 157 -32.43 25.38 -63.06
N GLU A 158 -33.05 26.18 -62.20
CA GLU A 158 -32.59 26.45 -60.83
C GLU A 158 -32.72 25.20 -59.95
N GLN A 159 -33.79 24.41 -60.13
CA GLN A 159 -34.00 23.17 -59.36
C GLN A 159 -32.99 22.09 -59.74
N LYS A 160 -32.59 21.99 -61.02
CA LYS A 160 -31.53 21.07 -61.46
C LYS A 160 -30.19 21.38 -60.79
N GLU A 161 -29.87 22.66 -60.61
CA GLU A 161 -28.66 23.09 -59.90
C GLU A 161 -28.68 22.62 -58.44
N VAL A 162 -29.79 22.85 -57.73
CA VAL A 162 -29.97 22.40 -56.33
C VAL A 162 -29.84 20.87 -56.19
N VAL A 163 -30.49 20.11 -57.07
CA VAL A 163 -30.41 18.63 -57.05
C VAL A 163 -29.00 18.14 -57.36
N SER A 164 -28.25 18.82 -58.24
CA SER A 164 -26.85 18.48 -58.54
C SER A 164 -25.93 18.64 -57.31
N ILE A 165 -26.23 19.60 -56.44
CA ILE A 165 -25.51 19.81 -55.17
C ILE A 165 -25.84 18.68 -54.19
N LEU A 166 -27.12 18.31 -54.07
CA LEU A 166 -27.58 17.24 -53.16
C LEU A 166 -27.10 15.84 -53.56
N LYS A 167 -26.88 15.61 -54.87
CA LYS A 167 -26.38 14.33 -55.41
C LYS A 167 -24.87 14.16 -55.23
N LYS A 168 -24.14 15.23 -54.89
CA LYS A 168 -22.69 15.19 -54.73
C LYS A 168 -22.36 14.23 -53.57
N PRO A 169 -21.63 13.13 -53.81
CA PRO A 169 -21.31 12.21 -52.73
C PRO A 169 -20.54 12.95 -51.65
N MET A 170 -20.97 12.79 -50.40
CA MET A 170 -20.28 13.30 -49.23
C MET A 170 -19.01 12.44 -49.04
N THR A 171 -17.99 12.71 -49.86
CA THR A 171 -16.69 12.07 -49.78
C THR A 171 -15.96 12.63 -48.55
N THR A 172 -15.93 11.84 -47.48
CA THR A 172 -14.89 11.89 -46.44
C THR A 172 -13.66 11.11 -46.88
#